data_AF-A0A654KHA1-F1
#
_entry.id   AF-A0A654KHA1-F1
#
_cell.length_a   1.000
_cell.length_b   1.000
_cell.length_c   1.000
_cell.angle_alpha   90.00
_cell.angle_beta   90.00
_cell.angle_gamma   90.00
#
_symmetry.space_group_name_H-M   'P 1'
#
loop_
_entity.id
_entity.type
_entity.pdbx_description
1 polymer ?
#
loop_
_entity_poly.entity_id
_entity_poly.type
_entity_poly.pdbx_seq_one_letter_code
_entity_poly.pdbx_strand_id
1 'polypeptide(L)'
;MSKTDLKIRPIYHRNESRIRAHISIVFAAYSILKTLEYALDKEKSKISTTRASELTQNMYQITIMLPDQKLEQKVLLEMDKEQKELFEICSKYF
;
A
#
# COMPACT_ATOMS: atom_id res chain seq x y z
N MET A 1 -8.69 -12.84 0.39
CA MET A 1 -9.35 -12.07 -0.69
C MET A 1 -9.21 -12.76 -2.05
N SER A 2 -10.29 -12.78 -2.85
CA SER A 2 -10.46 -13.41 -4.18
C SER A 2 -10.30 -12.40 -5.33
N LYS A 3 -10.25 -12.85 -6.60
CA LYS A 3 -10.27 -11.99 -7.83
C LYS A 3 -11.38 -10.92 -7.80
N THR A 4 -12.47 -11.19 -7.09
CA THR A 4 -13.59 -10.26 -6.87
C THR A 4 -13.19 -9.05 -6.01
N ASP A 5 -12.33 -9.24 -5.01
CA ASP A 5 -12.00 -8.21 -4.02
C ASP A 5 -11.04 -7.15 -4.57
N LEU A 6 -10.19 -7.53 -5.53
CA LEU A 6 -9.36 -6.58 -6.28
C LEU A 6 -10.18 -5.79 -7.34
N LYS A 7 -11.50 -6.00 -7.42
CA LYS A 7 -12.41 -5.43 -8.43
C LYS A 7 -11.88 -5.56 -9.86
N ILE A 8 -11.24 -6.69 -10.18
CA ILE A 8 -10.75 -6.99 -11.53
C ILE A 8 -12.00 -7.10 -12.41
N ARG A 9 -12.30 -6.03 -13.17
CA ARG A 9 -13.44 -6.04 -14.08
C ARG A 9 -13.24 -7.16 -15.12
N PRO A 10 -14.30 -7.85 -15.54
CA PRO A 10 -14.23 -8.75 -16.69
C PRO A 10 -13.63 -8.00 -17.89
N ILE A 11 -12.54 -8.53 -18.44
CA ILE A 11 -11.81 -7.92 -19.54
C ILE A 11 -12.53 -8.24 -20.84
N TYR A 12 -13.44 -7.36 -21.29
CA TYR A 12 -13.97 -7.37 -22.66
C TYR A 12 -13.14 -6.43 -23.55
N HIS A 13 -11.82 -6.55 -23.51
CA HIS A 13 -10.93 -5.72 -24.32
C HIS A 13 -10.58 -6.44 -25.62
N ARG A 14 -10.73 -5.75 -26.76
CA ARG A 14 -10.40 -6.26 -28.09
C ARG A 14 -8.96 -5.92 -28.53
N ASN A 15 -8.29 -4.99 -27.83
CA ASN A 15 -6.94 -4.53 -28.16
C ASN A 15 -5.92 -5.13 -27.19
N GLU A 16 -4.98 -5.90 -27.74
CA GLU A 16 -3.93 -6.63 -27.02
C GLU A 16 -3.11 -5.74 -26.06
N SER A 17 -2.79 -4.52 -26.47
CA SER A 17 -2.01 -3.57 -25.64
C SER A 17 -2.72 -3.25 -24.33
N ARG A 18 -4.04 -3.07 -24.36
CA ARG A 18 -4.85 -2.77 -23.18
C ARG A 18 -5.02 -3.99 -22.28
N ILE A 19 -5.09 -5.19 -22.86
CA ILE A 19 -5.12 -6.45 -22.11
C ILE A 19 -3.82 -6.59 -21.32
N ARG A 20 -2.66 -6.42 -21.97
CA ARG A 20 -1.36 -6.49 -21.31
C ARG A 20 -1.24 -5.47 -20.18
N ALA A 21 -1.54 -4.20 -20.45
CA ALA A 21 -1.47 -3.14 -19.43
C ALA A 21 -2.38 -3.44 -18.23
N HIS A 22 -3.61 -3.88 -18.47
CA HIS A 22 -4.54 -4.20 -17.38
C HIS A 22 -4.04 -5.38 -16.54
N ILE A 23 -3.58 -6.47 -17.18
CA ILE A 23 -3.03 -7.63 -16.47
C ILE A 23 -1.81 -7.22 -15.64
N SER A 24 -0.90 -6.42 -16.18
CA SER A 24 0.29 -5.96 -15.46
C SER A 24 -0.08 -5.15 -14.21
N ILE A 25 -1.01 -4.19 -14.33
CA ILE A 25 -1.45 -3.37 -13.18
C ILE A 25 -2.13 -4.24 -12.11
N VAL A 26 -3.04 -5.12 -12.53
CA VAL A 26 -3.76 -6.02 -11.64
C VAL A 26 -2.82 -6.99 -10.94
N PHE A 27 -1.86 -7.54 -11.67
CA PHE A 27 -0.87 -8.46 -11.10
C PHE A 27 0.01 -7.74 -10.07
N ALA A 28 0.52 -6.55 -10.39
CA ALA A 28 1.30 -5.75 -9.44
C ALA A 28 0.52 -5.42 -8.16
N ALA A 29 -0.73 -4.97 -8.30
CA ALA A 29 -1.59 -4.68 -7.16
C ALA A 29 -1.88 -5.93 -6.31
N TYR A 30 -2.12 -7.07 -6.95
CA TYR A 30 -2.34 -8.34 -6.25
C TYR A 30 -1.07 -8.83 -5.53
N SER A 31 0.11 -8.69 -6.16
CA SER A 31 1.38 -9.04 -5.53
C SER A 31 1.63 -8.21 -4.28
N ILE A 32 1.45 -6.90 -4.33
CA ILE A 32 1.60 -6.02 -3.15
C ILE A 32 0.65 -6.45 -2.04
N LEU A 33 -0.63 -6.65 -2.37
CA LEU A 33 -1.65 -7.04 -1.38
C LEU A 33 -1.34 -8.41 -0.73
N LYS A 34 -0.89 -9.39 -1.53
CA LYS A 34 -0.54 -10.71 -1.00
C LYS A 34 0.74 -10.71 -0.18
N THR A 35 1.72 -9.90 -0.55
CA THR A 35 2.91 -9.71 0.30
C THR A 35 2.53 -9.08 1.63
N LEU A 36 1.60 -8.11 1.63
CA LEU A 36 1.12 -7.49 2.86
C LEU A 36 0.37 -8.51 3.75
N GLU A 37 -0.53 -9.31 3.18
CA GLU A 37 -1.23 -10.40 3.89
C GLU A 37 -0.23 -11.37 4.53
N TYR A 38 0.79 -11.79 3.77
CA TYR A 38 1.86 -12.66 4.28
C TYR A 38 2.66 -12.02 5.42
N ALA A 39 3.02 -10.74 5.31
CA ALA A 39 3.77 -10.03 6.33
C ALA A 39 2.98 -9.92 7.65
N LEU A 40 1.69 -9.57 7.57
CA LEU A 40 0.79 -9.47 8.71
C LEU A 40 0.62 -10.82 9.43
N ASP A 41 0.40 -11.89 8.66
CA ASP A 41 0.26 -13.25 9.21
C ASP A 41 1.54 -13.73 9.88
N LYS A 42 2.70 -13.43 9.30
CA LYS A 42 4.00 -13.85 9.83
C LYS A 42 4.35 -13.17 11.15
N GLU A 43 4.00 -11.90 11.31
CA GLU A 43 4.16 -11.16 12.56
C GLU A 43 2.98 -11.40 13.53
N LYS A 44 2.00 -12.25 13.16
CA LYS A 44 0.80 -12.56 13.94
C LYS A 44 -0.02 -11.32 14.32
N SER A 45 -0.02 -10.31 13.45
CA SER A 45 -0.81 -9.10 13.64
C SER A 45 -2.30 -9.39 13.56
N LYS A 46 -3.11 -8.63 14.30
CA LYS A 46 -4.58 -8.68 14.21
C LYS A 46 -5.13 -7.76 13.11
N ILE A 47 -4.26 -6.98 12.46
CA ILE A 47 -4.63 -6.05 11.40
C ILE A 47 -5.02 -6.84 10.16
N SER A 48 -6.22 -6.60 9.63
CA SER A 48 -6.62 -7.13 8.33
C SER A 48 -6.05 -6.27 7.20
N THR A 49 -5.90 -6.83 6.00
CA THR A 49 -5.44 -6.05 4.83
C THR A 49 -6.37 -4.87 4.50
N THR A 50 -7.68 -5.00 4.72
CA THR A 50 -8.64 -3.90 4.61
C THR A 50 -8.34 -2.80 5.62
N ARG A 51 -8.14 -3.18 6.89
CA ARG A 51 -7.82 -2.23 7.96
C ARG A 51 -6.48 -1.54 7.71
N ALA A 52 -5.48 -2.27 7.24
CA ALA A 52 -4.19 -1.71 6.84
C ALA A 52 -4.35 -0.63 5.76
N SER A 53 -5.22 -0.84 4.77
CA SER A 53 -5.53 0.16 3.74
C SER A 53 -6.24 1.40 4.28
N GLU A 54 -7.03 1.30 5.35
CA GLU A 54 -7.65 2.45 6.00
C GLU A 54 -6.63 3.23 6.83
N LEU A 55 -5.78 2.53 7.58
CA LEU A 55 -4.75 3.12 8.42
C LEU A 55 -3.78 3.97 7.59
N THR A 56 -3.40 3.50 6.39
CA THR A 56 -2.48 4.22 5.51
C THR A 56 -3.05 5.52 4.94
N GLN A 57 -4.38 5.66 4.84
CA GLN A 57 -5.01 6.91 4.38
C GLN A 57 -4.83 8.07 5.36
N ASN A 58 -4.58 7.74 6.64
CA ASN A 58 -4.43 8.71 7.73
C ASN A 58 -2.99 8.79 8.26
N MET A 59 -2.01 8.27 7.49
CA MET A 59 -0.58 8.42 7.78
C MET A 59 -0.06 9.61 6.98
N TYR A 60 0.27 10.70 7.67
CA TYR A 60 0.66 11.95 7.03
C TYR A 60 2.14 12.27 7.23
N GLN A 61 2.71 12.93 6.22
CA GLN A 61 4.05 13.50 6.25
C GLN A 61 3.97 14.97 5.83
N ILE A 62 4.57 15.85 6.62
CA ILE A 62 4.77 17.25 6.24
C ILE A 62 6.11 17.37 5.54
N THR A 63 6.13 18.04 4.39
CA THR A 63 7.38 18.39 3.68
C THR A 63 7.57 19.89 3.79
N ILE A 64 8.65 20.31 4.45
CA ILE A 64 9.01 21.70 4.70
C ILE A 64 10.17 22.04 3.76
N MET A 65 9.96 23.08 2.95
CA MET A 65 11.03 23.68 2.14
C MET A 65 11.72 24.76 2.98
N LEU A 66 12.96 24.52 3.39
CA LEU A 66 13.74 25.54 4.09
C LEU A 66 14.17 26.63 3.08
N PRO A 67 13.79 27.91 3.29
CA PRO A 67 14.00 28.98 2.32
C PRO A 67 15.47 29.15 1.90
N ASP A 68 16.38 28.99 2.85
CA ASP A 68 17.79 29.34 2.67
C ASP A 68 18.64 28.21 2.07
N GLN A 69 18.22 26.96 2.21
CA GLN A 69 19.09 25.80 1.90
C GLN A 69 18.60 24.95 0.72
N LYS A 70 17.42 25.23 0.15
CA LYS A 70 16.73 24.34 -0.81
C LYS A 70 16.67 22.88 -0.33
N LEU A 71 16.75 22.67 0.99
CA LEU A 71 16.67 21.36 1.60
C LEU A 71 15.21 21.06 1.93
N GLU A 72 14.74 19.92 1.43
CA GLU A 72 13.45 19.34 1.79
C GLU A 72 13.59 18.63 3.13
N GLN A 73 12.94 19.15 4.17
CA GLN A 73 12.78 18.42 5.42
C GLN A 73 11.44 17.71 5.43
N LYS A 74 11.48 16.38 5.61
CA LYS A 74 10.29 15.53 5.69
C LYS A 74 10.08 15.13 7.14
N VAL A 75 8.92 15.45 7.70
CA VAL A 75 8.54 15.15 9.08
C VAL A 75 7.29 14.27 9.04
N LEU A 76 7.41 13.02 9.50
CA LEU A 76 6.27 12.13 9.69
C LEU A 76 5.47 12.61 10.90
N LEU A 77 4.15 12.70 10.76
CA LEU A 77 3.27 13.00 11.89
C LEU A 77 3.21 11.79 12.83
N GLU A 78 2.91 12.06 14.10
CA GLU A 78 2.79 10.99 15.10
C GLU A 78 1.69 10.01 14.71
N MET A 79 2.09 8.75 14.60
CA MET A 79 1.21 7.63 14.33
C MET A 79 0.62 7.08 15.62
N ASP A 80 -0.63 6.60 15.55
CA ASP A 80 -1.23 5.81 16.63
C ASP A 80 -0.57 4.42 16.76
N LYS A 81 -1.02 3.62 17.73
CA LYS A 81 -0.42 2.31 18.01
C LYS A 81 -0.59 1.32 16.84
N GLU A 82 -1.76 1.28 16.21
CA GLU A 82 -2.02 0.37 15.07
C GLU A 82 -1.20 0.82 13.84
N GLN A 83 -1.13 2.13 13.61
CA GLN A 83 -0.35 2.72 12.53
C GLN A 83 1.14 2.44 12.69
N LYS A 84 1.69 2.55 13.92
CA LYS A 84 3.08 2.22 14.22
C LYS A 84 3.36 0.73 14.00
N GLU A 85 2.50 -0.15 14.50
CA GLU A 85 2.63 -1.59 14.27
C GLU A 85 2.67 -1.90 12.76
N LEU A 86 1.72 -1.35 11.99
CA LEU A 86 1.69 -1.53 10.54
C LEU A 86 2.96 -0.97 9.87
N PHE A 87 3.45 0.19 10.29
CA PHE A 87 4.64 0.81 9.73
C PHE A 87 5.90 -0.02 9.98
N GLU A 88 6.05 -0.57 11.19
CA GLU A 88 7.17 -1.44 11.55
C GLU A 88 7.17 -2.74 10.74
N ILE A 89 5.99 -3.36 10.57
CA ILE A 89 5.83 -4.54 9.73
C ILE A 89 6.19 -4.19 8.29
N CYS A 90 5.63 -3.13 7.72
CA CYS A 90 5.91 -2.73 6.34
C CYS A 90 7.41 -2.45 6.11
N SER A 91 8.07 -1.74 7.02
CA SER A 91 9.51 -1.41 6.92
C SER A 91 10.43 -2.64 6.95
N LYS A 92 9.93 -3.79 7.41
CA LYS A 92 10.68 -5.06 7.48
C LYS A 92 10.52 -5.92 6.22
N TYR A 93 9.39 -5.81 5.52
CA TYR A 93 9.02 -6.72 4.42
C TYR A 93 8.97 -6.07 3.04
N PHE A 94 8.96 -4.74 2.95
CA PHE A 94 8.92 -3.96 1.71
C PHE A 94 10.13 -3.01 1.63
#